data_AF-A0A1D8U1V8-F1
#
_entry.id   AF-A0A1D8U1V8-F1
#
_cell.length_a   1.000
_cell.length_b   1.000
_cell.length_c   1.000
_cell.angle_alpha   90.00
_cell.angle_beta   90.00
_cell.angle_gamma   90.00
#
_symmetry.space_group_name_H-M   'P 1'
#
loop_
_entity.id
_entity.type
_entity.pdbx_description
1 polymer ?
#
loop_
_entity_poly.entity_id
_entity_poly.type
_entity_poly.pdbx_seq_one_letter_code
_entity_poly.pdbx_strand_id
1 'polypeptide(L)'
;MTNQTNQTKSLEKHYSDGSELIPAEVVARAKREGNEPPNTPVPQLNETQTNPDSIDTTGGYTVDQEGLVNNYAITPEVYPAKFPSEQQQKRYVFQGAIAMVFISFLIVTAFVVS
;
A
#
# COMPACT_ATOMS: atom_id res chain seq x y z
N MET A 1 63.86 26.29 7.87
CA MET A 1 63.05 26.64 6.69
C MET A 1 62.61 25.36 5.98
N THR A 2 61.33 25.31 5.62
CA THR A 2 60.51 24.17 5.19
C THR A 2 60.86 23.63 3.80
N ASN A 3 60.97 22.30 3.67
CA ASN A 3 60.97 21.64 2.37
C ASN A 3 59.65 20.87 2.23
N GLN A 4 58.66 21.51 1.59
CA GLN A 4 57.42 20.84 1.21
C GLN A 4 57.73 20.00 -0.03
N THR A 5 57.67 18.69 0.14
CA THR A 5 57.62 17.72 -0.95
C THR A 5 56.35 17.97 -1.75
N ASN A 6 56.51 18.68 -2.86
CA ASN A 6 55.50 18.75 -3.91
C ASN A 6 55.24 17.32 -4.37
N GLN A 7 54.14 16.75 -3.89
CA GLN A 7 53.60 15.53 -4.45
C GLN A 7 53.15 15.85 -5.87
N THR A 8 53.99 15.49 -6.83
CA THR A 8 53.58 15.33 -8.23
C THR A 8 52.54 14.22 -8.24
N LYS A 9 51.28 14.61 -8.04
CA LYS A 9 50.10 13.81 -8.34
C LYS A 9 50.17 13.56 -9.84
N SER A 10 50.74 12.42 -10.21
CA SER A 10 50.88 11.97 -11.59
C SER A 10 49.50 12.07 -12.24
N LEU A 11 49.40 12.89 -13.28
CA LEU A 11 48.21 13.00 -14.12
C LEU A 11 48.06 11.67 -14.86
N GLU A 12 47.39 10.73 -14.21
CA GLU A 12 46.96 9.47 -14.80
C GLU A 12 46.02 9.84 -15.95
N LYS A 13 46.32 9.34 -17.15
CA LYS A 13 45.56 9.64 -18.36
C LYS A 13 44.23 8.91 -18.27
N HIS A 14 43.26 9.52 -17.59
CA HIS A 14 41.90 8.99 -17.48
C HIS A 14 41.26 9.05 -18.87
N TYR A 15 41.05 7.89 -19.48
CA TYR A 15 40.17 7.77 -20.62
C TYR A 15 38.74 7.80 -20.09
N SER A 16 37.92 8.73 -20.57
CA SER A 16 36.51 8.82 -20.17
C SER A 16 35.79 7.54 -20.57
N ASP A 17 35.20 6.87 -19.60
CA ASP A 17 34.32 5.71 -19.82
C ASP A 17 32.86 6.15 -20.09
N GLY A 18 32.57 7.45 -19.99
CA GLY A 18 31.25 8.04 -20.18
C GLY A 18 30.46 8.16 -18.88
N SER A 19 30.99 7.66 -17.76
CA SER A 19 30.37 7.76 -16.43
C SER A 19 30.25 9.21 -15.96
N GLU A 20 31.14 10.10 -16.42
CA GLU A 20 31.09 11.54 -16.15
C GLU A 20 29.97 12.28 -16.90
N LEU A 21 29.39 11.67 -17.93
CA LEU A 21 28.28 12.24 -18.70
C LEU A 21 26.92 11.98 -18.02
N ILE A 22 26.89 11.09 -17.03
CA ILE A 22 25.70 10.78 -16.27
C ILE A 22 25.48 11.90 -15.23
N PRO A 23 24.33 12.58 -15.21
CA PRO A 23 24.05 13.61 -14.22
C PRO A 23 24.13 13.05 -12.79
N ALA A 24 24.61 13.87 -11.86
CA ALA A 24 24.73 13.49 -10.44
C ALA A 24 23.40 12.98 -9.85
N GLU A 25 22.26 13.54 -10.30
CA GLU A 25 20.92 13.09 -9.91
C GLU A 25 20.65 11.63 -10.32
N VAL A 26 20.97 11.26 -11.56
CA VAL A 26 20.78 9.90 -12.08
C VAL A 26 21.69 8.91 -11.34
N VAL A 27 22.93 9.31 -11.02
CA VAL A 27 23.85 8.49 -10.22
C VAL A 27 23.37 8.33 -8.77
N ALA A 28 22.92 9.41 -8.13
CA ALA A 28 22.41 9.37 -6.76
C ALA A 28 21.13 8.52 -6.66
N ARG A 29 20.26 8.65 -7.66
CA ARG A 29 19.06 7.84 -7.80
C ARG A 29 19.38 6.37 -8.02
N ALA A 30 20.24 6.03 -8.98
CA ALA A 30 20.63 4.64 -9.23
C ALA A 30 21.26 3.96 -8.00
N LYS A 31 21.97 4.73 -7.16
CA LYS A 31 22.49 4.24 -5.86
C LYS A 31 21.39 3.99 -4.83
N ARG A 32 20.32 4.79 -4.83
CA ARG A 32 19.21 4.71 -3.86
C ARG A 32 18.13 3.70 -4.28
N GLU A 33 17.82 3.66 -5.57
CA GLU A 33 16.66 2.98 -6.16
C GLU A 33 17.06 1.83 -7.08
N GLY A 34 18.36 1.66 -7.38
CA GLY A 34 18.85 0.62 -8.28
C GLY A 34 18.43 0.86 -9.74
N ASN A 35 18.19 -0.22 -10.46
CA ASN A 35 17.75 -0.19 -11.86
C ASN A 35 16.23 -0.05 -12.02
N GLU A 36 15.50 0.26 -10.94
CA GLU A 36 14.05 0.42 -10.97
C GLU A 36 13.66 1.61 -11.84
N PRO A 37 12.70 1.43 -12.77
CA PRO A 37 12.24 2.52 -13.63
C PRO A 37 11.69 3.67 -12.76
N PRO A 38 12.03 4.94 -13.08
CA PRO A 38 11.52 6.10 -12.37
C PRO A 38 10.02 6.06 -12.27
N ASN A 39 9.51 6.44 -11.10
CA ASN A 39 8.10 6.67 -10.89
C ASN A 39 7.24 5.42 -11.13
N THR A 40 7.80 4.23 -10.95
CA THR A 40 7.01 3.01 -10.94
C THR A 40 6.42 2.84 -9.55
N PRO A 41 5.09 2.78 -9.38
CA PRO A 41 4.48 2.45 -8.10
C PRO A 41 4.98 1.07 -7.69
N VAL A 42 5.58 1.00 -6.51
CA VAL A 42 5.87 -0.27 -5.86
C VAL A 42 4.51 -0.81 -5.40
N PRO A 43 4.06 -1.99 -5.86
CA PRO A 43 2.88 -2.61 -5.32
C PRO A 43 3.08 -2.71 -3.81
N GLN A 44 2.20 -2.10 -3.01
CA GLN A 44 2.19 -2.36 -1.58
C GLN A 44 1.74 -3.79 -1.41
N LEU A 45 2.68 -4.74 -1.49
CA LEU A 45 2.51 -6.12 -1.13
C LEU A 45 2.28 -6.20 0.38
N ASN A 46 1.06 -5.89 0.82
CA ASN A 46 0.64 -6.32 2.15
C ASN A 46 0.90 -7.83 2.17
N GLU A 47 1.60 -8.31 3.20
CA GLU A 47 2.21 -9.66 3.31
C GLU A 47 1.22 -10.84 3.11
N THR A 48 -0.06 -10.53 2.90
CA THR A 48 -1.15 -11.41 2.49
C THR A 48 -1.32 -11.54 0.96
N GLN A 49 -0.44 -10.97 0.15
CA GLN A 49 -0.49 -11.03 -1.34
C GLN A 49 0.07 -12.32 -1.94
N THR A 50 -0.33 -13.45 -1.37
CA THR A 50 -0.34 -14.75 -2.07
C THR A 50 -1.78 -15.21 -2.38
N ASN A 51 -2.79 -14.40 -2.02
CA ASN A 51 -4.20 -14.69 -2.27
C ASN A 51 -4.65 -14.08 -3.61
N PRO A 52 -5.36 -14.83 -4.48
CA PRO A 52 -5.89 -14.32 -5.75
C PRO A 52 -6.96 -13.21 -5.58
N ASP A 53 -7.42 -12.95 -4.35
CA ASP A 53 -8.43 -11.93 -4.01
C ASP A 53 -7.83 -10.58 -3.57
N SER A 54 -6.52 -10.35 -3.76
CA SER A 54 -5.91 -9.07 -3.39
C SER A 54 -6.32 -7.95 -4.35
N ILE A 55 -6.74 -6.80 -3.79
CA ILE A 55 -7.10 -5.61 -4.55
C ILE A 55 -5.86 -5.11 -5.31
N ASP A 56 -5.92 -5.08 -6.65
CA ASP A 56 -4.91 -4.40 -7.47
C ASP A 56 -4.98 -2.91 -7.17
N THR A 57 -3.97 -2.37 -6.49
CA THR A 57 -3.85 -0.94 -6.17
C THR A 57 -2.98 -0.18 -7.17
N THR A 58 -2.40 -0.87 -8.15
CA THR A 58 -1.37 -0.34 -9.05
C THR A 58 -1.94 -0.02 -10.44
N GLY A 59 -3.07 -0.63 -10.83
CA GLY A 59 -3.71 -0.42 -12.13
C GLY A 59 -4.18 1.02 -12.43
N GLY A 60 -4.26 1.90 -11.42
CA GLY A 60 -4.71 3.31 -11.56
C GLY A 60 -3.63 4.31 -11.93
N TYR A 61 -2.40 3.85 -12.09
CA TYR A 61 -1.24 4.71 -12.22
C TYR A 61 -0.79 4.93 -13.67
N THR A 62 -0.41 6.17 -14.01
CA THR A 62 0.27 6.50 -15.27
C THR A 62 1.42 7.47 -15.03
N VAL A 63 2.51 7.35 -15.80
CA VAL A 63 3.62 8.32 -15.84
C VAL A 63 3.44 9.17 -17.09
N ASP A 64 3.56 10.50 -16.99
CA ASP A 64 3.62 11.35 -18.17
C ASP A 64 5.03 11.39 -18.82
N GLN A 65 5.17 12.15 -19.91
CA GLN A 65 6.44 12.31 -20.63
C GLN A 65 7.47 13.15 -19.86
N GLU A 66 7.04 13.93 -18.88
CA GLU A 66 7.88 14.75 -18.02
C GLU A 66 8.37 13.95 -16.79
N GLY A 67 7.83 12.75 -16.59
CA GLY A 67 8.14 11.88 -15.45
C GLY A 67 7.29 12.18 -14.21
N LEU A 68 6.14 12.86 -14.34
CA LEU A 68 5.22 13.09 -13.23
C LEU A 68 4.22 11.93 -13.10
N VAL A 69 3.98 11.57 -11.83
CA VAL A 69 3.10 10.48 -11.39
C VAL A 69 1.65 10.96 -11.37
N ASN A 70 0.77 10.34 -12.16
CA ASN A 70 -0.68 10.53 -12.05
C ASN A 70 -1.31 9.34 -11.32
N ASN A 71 -1.91 9.59 -10.15
CA ASN A 71 -2.66 8.59 -9.39
C ASN A 71 -4.17 8.78 -9.60
N TYR A 72 -4.78 7.92 -10.41
CA TYR A 72 -6.24 7.92 -10.60
C TYR A 72 -6.91 6.93 -9.64
N ALA A 73 -8.08 7.31 -9.15
CA ALA A 73 -8.91 6.40 -8.36
C ALA A 73 -9.39 5.25 -9.25
N ILE A 74 -9.13 4.02 -8.79
CA ILE A 74 -9.66 2.80 -9.39
C ILE A 74 -10.90 2.34 -8.63
N THR A 75 -11.87 1.81 -9.36
CA THR A 75 -13.05 1.20 -8.73
C THR A 75 -12.67 -0.21 -8.28
N PRO A 76 -12.78 -0.54 -6.98
CA PRO A 76 -12.52 -1.90 -6.52
C PRO A 76 -13.58 -2.86 -7.07
N GLU A 77 -13.23 -4.14 -7.15
CA GLU A 77 -14.20 -5.16 -7.53
C GLU A 77 -15.34 -5.24 -6.51
N VAL A 78 -16.58 -5.16 -6.99
CA VAL A 78 -17.77 -5.26 -6.15
C VAL A 78 -18.00 -6.73 -5.80
N TYR A 79 -17.79 -7.10 -4.54
CA TYR A 79 -18.06 -8.45 -4.07
C TYR A 79 -19.55 -8.62 -3.68
N PRO A 80 -20.17 -9.77 -3.98
CA PRO A 80 -21.52 -10.05 -3.53
C PRO A 80 -21.56 -10.22 -2.01
N ALA A 81 -22.65 -9.76 -1.39
CA ALA A 81 -22.91 -10.03 0.02
C ALA A 81 -23.07 -11.54 0.25
N LYS A 82 -22.34 -12.09 1.23
CA LYS A 82 -22.47 -13.48 1.65
C LYS A 82 -23.66 -13.61 2.61
N PHE A 83 -24.58 -14.53 2.31
CA PHE A 83 -25.66 -14.87 3.23
C PHE A 83 -25.09 -15.45 4.55
N PRO A 84 -25.76 -15.22 5.69
CA PRO A 84 -25.31 -15.76 6.97
C PRO A 84 -25.31 -17.28 6.94
N SER A 85 -24.34 -17.90 7.62
CA SER A 85 -24.31 -19.35 7.75
C SER A 85 -25.49 -19.85 8.60
N GLU A 86 -25.88 -21.12 8.46
CA GLU A 86 -26.96 -21.70 9.26
C GLU A 86 -26.73 -21.55 10.77
N GLN A 87 -25.47 -21.62 11.22
CA GLN A 87 -25.12 -21.41 12.61
C GLN A 87 -25.37 -19.98 13.07
N GLN A 88 -25.03 -18.99 12.23
CA GLN A 88 -25.31 -17.58 12.50
C GLN A 88 -26.82 -17.32 12.53
N GLN A 89 -27.56 -17.89 11.58
CA GLN A 89 -29.01 -17.79 11.54
C GLN A 89 -29.66 -18.31 12.83
N LYS A 90 -29.24 -19.49 13.31
CA LYS A 90 -29.73 -20.06 14.57
C LYS A 90 -29.43 -19.15 15.78
N ARG A 91 -28.24 -18.54 15.82
CA ARG A 91 -27.88 -17.58 16.89
C ARG A 91 -28.76 -16.33 16.84
N TYR A 92 -29.06 -15.79 15.66
CA TYR A 92 -29.95 -14.64 15.52
C TYR A 92 -31.38 -14.97 15.93
N VAL A 93 -31.90 -16.15 15.56
CA VAL A 93 -33.22 -16.61 16.02
C VAL A 93 -33.25 -16.72 17.54
N PHE A 94 -32.21 -17.29 18.14
CA PHE A 94 -32.10 -17.39 19.60
C PHE A 94 -32.07 -16.02 20.29
N GLN A 95 -31.27 -15.08 19.78
CA GLN A 95 -31.23 -13.70 20.29
C GLN A 95 -32.58 -13.00 20.15
N GLY A 96 -33.27 -13.17 19.02
CA GLY A 96 -34.61 -12.63 18.80
C GLY A 96 -35.64 -13.21 19.79
N ALA A 97 -35.55 -14.50 20.10
CA ALA A 97 -36.41 -15.13 21.09
C ALA A 97 -36.21 -14.53 22.50
N ILE A 98 -34.95 -14.33 22.92
CA ILE A 98 -34.63 -13.68 24.19
C ILE A 98 -35.17 -12.24 24.22
N ALA A 99 -34.99 -11.49 23.14
CA ALA A 99 -35.49 -10.11 23.05
C ALA A 99 -37.02 -10.06 23.18
N MET A 100 -37.75 -10.97 22.54
CA MET A 100 -39.22 -11.04 22.64
C MET A 100 -39.69 -11.34 24.07
N VAL A 101 -38.99 -12.25 24.78
CA VAL A 101 -39.28 -12.54 26.19
C VAL A 101 -39.03 -11.29 27.05
N PHE A 102 -37.91 -10.59 26.83
CA PHE A 102 -37.57 -9.39 27.57
C PHE A 102 -38.59 -8.26 27.37
N ILE A 103 -39.00 -8.00 26.11
CA ILE A 103 -40.03 -7.00 25.79
C ILE A 103 -41.36 -7.37 26.45
N SER A 104 -41.76 -8.63 26.38
CA SER A 104 -43.00 -9.10 27.01
C SER A 104 -42.97 -8.90 28.53
N PHE A 105 -41.83 -9.19 29.17
CA PHE A 105 -41.63 -8.96 30.59
C PHE A 105 -41.74 -7.47 30.97
N LEU A 106 -41.16 -6.57 30.17
CA LEU A 106 -41.27 -5.13 30.39
C LEU A 106 -42.72 -4.64 30.28
N ILE A 107 -43.47 -5.13 29.27
CA ILE A 107 -44.88 -4.77 29.09
C ILE A 107 -45.69 -5.18 30.32
N VAL A 108 -45.54 -6.43 30.79
CA VAL A 108 -46.26 -6.92 31.98
C VAL A 108 -45.89 -6.08 33.21
N THR A 109 -44.60 -5.81 33.41
CA THR A 109 -44.12 -5.03 34.57
C THR A 109 -44.70 -3.61 34.56
N ALA A 110 -44.80 -2.98 33.38
CA ALA A 110 -45.38 -1.64 33.25
C ALA A 110 -46.86 -1.60 33.67
N PHE A 111 -47.66 -2.61 33.31
CA PHE A 111 -49.05 -2.71 33.75
C PHE A 111 -49.19 -3.02 35.24
N VAL A 112 -48.26 -3.77 35.84
CA VAL A 112 -48.31 -4.12 37.26
C VAL A 112 -48.01 -2.92 38.17
N VAL A 113 -47.15 -2.00 37.73
CA VAL A 113 -46.72 -0.82 38.52
C VAL A 113 -47.59 0.42 38.25
N SER A 114 -48.32 0.44 37.13
CA SER A 114 -49.26 1.52 36.79
C SER A 114 -50.54 1.47 37.61
#